data_AF-A0A2H0LKY6-F1
#
_entry.id   AF-A0A2H0LKY6-F1
#
_cell.length_a   1.000
_cell.length_b   1.000
_cell.length_c   1.000
_cell.angle_alpha   90.00
_cell.angle_beta   90.00
_cell.angle_gamma   90.00
#
_symmetry.space_group_name_H-M   'P 1'
#
loop_
_entity.id
_entity.type
_entity.pdbx_description
1 polymer ?
#
loop_
_entity_poly.entity_id
_entity_poly.type
_entity_poly.pdbx_seq_one_letter_code
_entity_poly.pdbx_strand_id
1 'polypeptide(L)' 'MKKFKLTLSLVLLGLFFIILIQNSNLVTYKFLFWEISISQIILLPIILLIGFLLGFSAAHWKYREKNA' A
#
# COMPACT_ATOMS: atom_id res chain seq x y z
N MET A 1 4.29 26.41 -19.81
CA MET A 1 3.68 25.66 -18.68
C MET A 1 3.42 24.18 -18.97
N LYS A 2 2.77 23.78 -20.08
CA LYS A 2 2.45 22.36 -20.37
C LYS A 2 3.69 21.45 -20.47
N LYS A 3 4.75 21.90 -21.15
CA LYS A 3 6.01 21.15 -21.28
C LYS A 3 6.69 20.93 -19.93
N PHE A 4 6.74 21.97 -19.07
CA PHE A 4 7.27 21.87 -17.71
C PHE A 4 6.48 20.86 -16.85
N LYS A 5 5.14 20.92 -16.89
CA LYS A 5 4.29 19.93 -16.19
C LYS A 5 4.52 18.50 -16.70
N LEU A 6 4.69 18.31 -18.01
CA LEU A 6 4.97 17.00 -18.60
C LEU A 6 6.33 16.46 -18.15
N THR A 7 7.38 17.28 -18.25
CA THR A 7 8.73 16.90 -17.82
C THR A 7 8.77 16.60 -16.33
N LEU A 8 8.15 17.44 -15.50
CA LEU A 8 8.03 17.21 -14.06
C LEU A 8 7.29 15.91 -13.75
N SER A 9 6.19 15.64 -14.46
CA SER A 9 5.42 14.40 -14.30
C SER A 9 6.25 13.17 -14.67
N LEU A 10 6.99 13.21 -15.78
CA LEU A 10 7.88 12.12 -16.19
C LEU A 10 9.02 11.88 -15.18
N VAL A 11 9.61 12.95 -14.64
CA VAL A 11 10.64 12.86 -13.60
C VAL A 11 10.06 12.24 -12.33
N LEU A 12 8.89 12.68 -11.88
CA LEU A 12 8.22 12.11 -10.70
C LEU A 12 7.85 10.64 -10.91
N LEU A 13 7.36 10.28 -12.10
CA LEU A 13 7.05 8.91 -12.46
C LEU A 13 8.32 8.03 -12.45
N GLY A 14 9.42 8.53 -13.02
CA GLY A 14 10.71 7.85 -12.99
C GLY A 14 11.22 7.64 -11.56
N LEU A 15 11.19 8.68 -10.73
CA LEU A 15 11.57 8.60 -9.31
C LEU A 15 10.70 7.61 -8.53
N PHE A 16 9.39 7.57 -8.80
CA PHE A 16 8.48 6.59 -8.21
C PHE A 16 8.92 5.15 -8.51
N PHE A 17 9.21 4.82 -9.78
CA PHE A 17 9.70 3.50 -10.15
C PHE A 17 11.07 3.18 -9.57
N ILE A 18 11.97 4.16 -9.50
CA ILE A 18 13.28 3.99 -8.87
C ILE A 18 13.12 3.66 -7.39
N ILE A 19 12.27 4.38 -6.66
CA ILE A 19 11.98 4.11 -5.25
C ILE A 19 11.39 2.70 -5.09
N LEU A 20 10.46 2.30 -5.96
CA LEU A 20 9.94 0.93 -5.95
C LEU A 20 11.09 -0.07 -6.11
N ILE A 21 11.84 -0.04 -7.21
CA ILE A 21 12.89 -1.01 -7.49
C ILE A 21 13.97 -1.03 -6.39
N GLN A 22 14.37 0.13 -5.86
CA GLN A 22 15.33 0.20 -4.75
C GLN A 22 14.78 -0.37 -3.43
N ASN A 23 13.47 -0.27 -3.18
CA ASN A 23 12.82 -0.82 -2.00
C ASN A 23 12.26 -2.24 -2.24
N SER A 24 12.72 -2.92 -3.29
CA SER A 24 12.32 -4.30 -3.62
C SER A 24 12.91 -5.38 -2.70
N ASN A 25 13.57 -4.96 -1.62
CA ASN A 25 14.12 -5.86 -0.61
C ASN A 25 13.07 -6.87 -0.13
N LEU A 26 13.48 -8.12 -0.10
CA LEU A 26 12.72 -9.19 0.54
C LEU A 26 12.81 -8.96 2.05
N VAL A 27 11.66 -8.73 2.67
CA VAL A 27 11.56 -8.66 4.12
C VAL A 27 11.01 -9.99 4.61
N THR A 28 11.75 -10.60 5.51
CA THR A 28 11.38 -11.84 6.16
C THR A 28 10.66 -11.53 7.48
N TYR A 29 9.38 -11.85 7.53
CA TYR A 29 8.58 -11.76 8.75
C TYR A 29 8.59 -13.10 9.47
N LYS A 30 8.83 -13.06 10.77
CA LYS A 30 8.75 -14.22 11.65
C LYS A 30 7.57 -14.06 12.59
N PHE A 31 6.60 -14.96 12.49
CA PHE A 31 5.45 -15.00 13.39
C PHE A 31 5.36 -16.37 14.04
N LEU A 32 5.67 -16.43 15.34
CA LEU A 32 5.80 -17.68 16.09
C LEU A 32 6.80 -18.64 15.39
N PHE A 33 6.30 -19.67 14.71
CA PHE A 33 7.10 -20.66 13.96
C PHE A 33 7.08 -20.44 12.43
N TRP A 34 6.38 -19.40 11.96
CA TRP A 34 6.15 -19.15 10.55
C TRP A 34 7.14 -18.11 10.03
N GLU A 35 7.78 -18.42 8.92
CA GLU A 35 8.67 -17.52 8.21
C GLU A 35 8.08 -17.21 6.84
N ILE A 36 7.80 -15.92 6.59
CA ILE A 36 7.22 -15.45 5.33
C ILE A 36 8.14 -14.38 4.75
N SER A 37 8.69 -14.67 3.58
CA SER A 37 9.52 -13.72 2.83
C SER A 37 8.69 -13.10 1.71
N ILE A 38 8.45 -11.79 1.80
CA ILE A 38 7.69 -11.04 0.80
C ILE A 38 8.43 -9.75 0.44
N SER A 39 8.26 -9.26 -0.78
CA SER A 39 8.79 -7.95 -1.17
C SER A 39 8.11 -6.85 -0.36
N GLN A 40 8.89 -5.97 0.28
CA GLN A 40 8.38 -4.85 1.08
C GLN A 40 7.42 -3.95 0.30
N ILE A 41 7.64 -3.81 -1.01
CA ILE A 41 6.76 -3.08 -1.95
C ILE A 41 5.33 -3.59 -1.93
N ILE A 42 5.15 -4.91 -1.87
CA ILE A 42 3.85 -5.57 -1.98
C ILE A 42 3.13 -5.51 -0.64
N LEU A 43 3.88 -5.58 0.46
CA LEU A 43 3.32 -5.60 1.79
C LEU A 43 2.60 -4.30 2.15
N LEU A 44 3.21 -3.15 1.85
CA LEU A 44 2.66 -1.84 2.21
C LEU A 44 1.22 -1.63 1.67
N PRO A 45 0.94 -1.80 0.36
CA PRO A 45 -0.42 -1.68 -0.17
C PRO A 45 -1.38 -2.77 0.33
N ILE A 46 -0.90 -4.00 0.59
CA ILE A 46 -1.74 -5.08 1.15
C ILE A 46 -2.21 -4.71 2.56
N ILE A 47 -1.31 -4.27 3.45
CA ILE A 47 -1.67 -3.89 4.82
C ILE A 47 -2.66 -2.72 4.80
N LEU A 48 -2.42 -1.73 3.94
CA LEU A 48 -3.29 -0.57 3.78
C LEU A 48 -4.69 -0.99 3.31
N LEU A 49 -4.76 -1.90 2.33
CA LEU A 49 -6.02 -2.44 1.82
C LEU A 49 -6.76 -3.23 2.89
N ILE A 50 -6.08 -4.10 3.64
CA ILE A 50 -6.68 -4.86 4.74
C ILE A 50 -7.24 -3.91 5.80
N GLY A 51 -6.46 -2.93 6.25
CA GLY A 51 -6.91 -1.93 7.22
C GLY A 51 -8.13 -1.14 6.73
N PHE A 52 -8.12 -0.71 5.47
CA PHE A 52 -9.24 -0.02 4.85
C PHE A 52 -10.50 -0.90 4.81
N LEU A 53 -10.39 -2.13 4.34
CA LEU A 53 -11.52 -3.06 4.24
C LEU A 53 -12.11 -3.36 5.62
N LEU A 54 -11.27 -3.66 6.62
CA LEU A 54 -11.71 -3.90 7.99
C LEU A 54 -12.40 -2.68 8.60
N GLY A 55 -11.81 -1.49 8.43
CA GLY A 55 -12.39 -0.25 8.91
C GLY A 55 -13.73 0.08 8.23
N PHE A 56 -13.81 -0.10 6.91
CA PHE A 56 -15.04 0.10 6.14
C PHE A 56 -16.14 -0.87 6.57
N SER A 57 -15.83 -2.16 6.71
CA SER A 57 -16.78 -3.18 7.17
C SER A 57 -17.26 -2.91 8.59
N ALA A 58 -16.37 -2.51 9.51
CA ALA A 58 -16.75 -2.15 10.88
C ALA A 58 -17.66 -0.92 10.92
N ALA A 59 -17.35 0.12 10.14
CA ALA A 59 -18.19 1.30 10.02
C ALA A 59 -19.57 0.96 9.43
N HIS A 60 -19.60 0.11 8.41
CA HIS A 60 -20.85 -0.35 7.79
C HIS A 60 -21.73 -1.15 8.76
N TRP A 61 -21.13 -2.05 9.57
CA TRP A 61 -21.86 -2.81 10.59
C TRP A 61 -22.49 -1.88 11.63
N LYS A 62 -21.71 -0.93 12.16
CA LYS A 62 -22.18 0.06 13.13
C LYS A 62 -23.29 0.95 12.57
N TYR A 63 -23.21 1.31 11.29
CA TYR A 63 -24.26 2.06 10.61
C TYR A 63 -25.57 1.25 10.53
N ARG A 64 -25.49 -0.05 10.23
CA ARG A 64 -26.68 -0.92 10.18
C ARG A 64 -27.34 -1.10 11.55
N GLU A 65 -26.54 -1.28 12.60
CA GLU A 65 -27.05 -1.42 13.98
C GLU A 65 -27.77 -0.17 14.48
N LYS A 66 -27.30 1.04 14.12
CA LYS A 66 -27.93 2.29 14.55
C LYS A 66 -29.26 2.59 13.81
N ASN A 67 -29.47 2.01 12.64
CA ASN A 67 -30.63 2.29 11.78
C ASN A 67 -31.60 1.09 11.65
N ALA A 68 -31.44 0.07 12.49
CA ALA A 68 -32.34 -1.07 12.64
C ALA A 68 -33.08 -0.96 13.98
#